data_AF-A0A3A4A5V9-F1
#
_entry.id   AF-A0A3A4A5V9-F1
#
_cell.length_a   1.000
_cell.length_b   1.000
_cell.length_c   1.000
_cell.angle_alpha   90.00
_cell.angle_beta   90.00
_cell.angle_gamma   90.00
#
_symmetry.space_group_name_H-M   'P 1'
#
loop_
_entity.id
_entity.type
_entity.pdbx_description
1 polymer ?
#
loop_
_entity_poly.entity_id
_entity_poly.type
_entity_poly.pdbx_seq_one_letter_code
_entity_poly.pdbx_strand_id
1 'polypeptide(L)'
;MAHSPVIGDLHASLNQRWRPEDVTALALPRLRDLLSPQAYQRFQELAVPAGAAAGHSLMPADFERPQPIPRLLNTTFELFTRYGLQAEPPPLDRAADADAIERWARHLSGLPAQTSAAGPRPALSRRRTARLQRCLQRIARQNTRIRRMQTVRDLAMAGRTSFAPRLGLADFAADELTAITIAYVAARRNLRAVFTNAGQQGTTDQAAELLLGELAARPGTHWWALAHVRPAPSVLRRLTDAQRGRLLGWSTAGMRQAATLLRRVADASVSAHIELAERHGIEHYAPLGRTRVIVRRGDDSTTWNIAARAFNTMRDNYLACVQASDLHPLAEVFCPPKAMRLMAADVARWHSLDGGAEHPDVRVAGLLPAPWEAMSVSPCGAADIARACEQAGVDPAESGWARLRGPRETAPTLPTAELVHGIAVADPALALLLRRAGAFAGPSHGRTGTNAFGAELAALLAAGNGD
;
A
#
# COMPACT_ATOMS: atom_id res chain seq x y z
N MET A 1 -8.48 -23.24 -22.17
CA MET A 1 -7.06 -23.61 -22.35
C MET A 1 -6.42 -23.62 -20.98
N ALA A 2 -5.70 -24.69 -20.61
CA ALA A 2 -4.94 -24.70 -19.36
C ALA A 2 -3.72 -23.79 -19.54
N HIS A 3 -3.60 -22.75 -18.71
CA HIS A 3 -2.43 -21.88 -18.73
C HIS A 3 -1.21 -22.63 -18.16
N SER A 4 -0.01 -22.28 -18.61
CA SER A 4 1.24 -22.80 -18.04
C SER A 4 1.27 -22.53 -16.52
N PRO A 5 1.73 -23.49 -15.68
CA PRO A 5 1.85 -23.29 -14.24
C PRO A 5 2.64 -22.03 -13.87
N VAL A 6 3.66 -21.70 -14.68
CA VAL A 6 4.45 -20.46 -14.55
C VAL A 6 3.58 -19.20 -14.57
N ILE A 7 2.58 -19.13 -15.45
CA ILE A 7 1.71 -17.96 -15.55
C ILE A 7 0.74 -17.88 -14.38
N GLY A 8 0.30 -19.03 -13.85
CA GLY A 8 -0.48 -19.08 -12.61
C GLY A 8 0.32 -18.52 -11.42
N ASP A 9 1.57 -18.90 -11.30
CA ASP A 9 2.46 -18.43 -10.21
C ASP A 9 2.80 -16.94 -10.35
N LEU A 10 3.10 -16.48 -11.57
CA LEU A 10 3.32 -15.05 -11.85
C LEU A 10 2.05 -14.22 -11.57
N HIS A 11 0.86 -14.74 -11.87
CA HIS A 11 -0.41 -14.08 -11.53
C HIS A 11 -0.62 -14.01 -10.03
N ALA A 12 -0.36 -15.11 -9.31
CA ALA A 12 -0.42 -15.14 -7.85
C ALA A 12 0.53 -14.13 -7.20
N SER A 13 1.70 -13.90 -7.82
CA SER A 13 2.70 -12.92 -7.35
C SER A 13 2.15 -11.49 -7.25
N LEU A 14 1.13 -11.12 -8.05
CA LEU A 14 0.53 -9.78 -8.04
C LEU A 14 -0.15 -9.43 -6.70
N ASN A 15 -0.54 -10.46 -5.94
CA ASN A 15 -1.13 -10.35 -4.60
C ASN A 15 -0.13 -10.62 -3.47
N GLN A 16 1.14 -10.81 -3.82
CA GLN A 16 2.24 -11.14 -2.92
C GLN A 16 3.33 -10.07 -3.02
N ARG A 17 4.41 -10.26 -2.28
CA ARG A 17 5.57 -9.36 -2.22
C ARG A 17 6.81 -10.04 -2.76
N TRP A 18 6.68 -10.63 -3.94
CA TRP A 18 7.83 -11.19 -4.64
C TRP A 18 8.86 -10.11 -4.94
N ARG A 19 10.12 -10.51 -4.92
CA ARG A 19 11.24 -9.67 -5.32
C ARG A 19 11.49 -9.86 -6.82
N PRO A 20 12.13 -8.88 -7.52
CA PRO A 20 12.49 -9.02 -8.93
C PRO A 20 13.29 -10.30 -9.24
N GLU A 21 14.11 -10.76 -8.29
CA GLU A 21 14.90 -11.99 -8.35
C GLU A 21 14.02 -13.24 -8.43
N ASP A 22 12.95 -13.28 -7.63
CA ASP A 22 12.01 -14.40 -7.59
C ASP A 22 11.25 -14.50 -8.93
N VAL A 23 10.81 -13.35 -9.46
CA VAL A 23 10.18 -13.28 -10.79
C VAL A 23 11.16 -13.67 -11.89
N THR A 24 12.40 -13.17 -11.84
CA THR A 24 13.45 -13.47 -12.82
C THR A 24 13.72 -14.97 -12.86
N ALA A 25 13.93 -15.59 -11.71
CA ALA A 25 14.20 -17.02 -11.60
C ALA A 25 13.11 -17.87 -12.28
N LEU A 26 11.85 -17.49 -12.07
CA LEU A 26 10.70 -18.19 -12.65
C LEU A 26 10.52 -17.91 -14.15
N ALA A 27 10.73 -16.66 -14.59
CA ALA A 27 10.45 -16.22 -15.94
C ALA A 27 11.60 -16.49 -16.94
N LEU A 28 12.83 -16.63 -16.47
CA LEU A 28 14.02 -16.71 -17.33
C LEU A 28 13.94 -17.80 -18.42
N PRO A 29 13.47 -19.04 -18.14
CA PRO A 29 13.32 -20.05 -19.18
C PRO A 29 12.38 -19.64 -20.31
N ARG A 30 11.32 -18.87 -19.98
CA ARG A 30 10.31 -18.41 -20.95
C ARG A 30 10.80 -17.21 -21.75
N LEU A 31 11.55 -16.31 -21.10
CA LEU A 31 12.11 -15.12 -21.77
C LEU A 31 13.04 -15.48 -22.93
N ARG A 32 13.71 -16.64 -22.88
CA ARG A 32 14.55 -17.13 -23.99
C ARG A 32 13.78 -17.29 -25.29
N ASP A 33 12.53 -17.75 -25.20
CA ASP A 33 11.67 -18.01 -26.37
C ASP A 33 10.92 -16.74 -26.82
N LEU A 34 10.79 -15.75 -25.94
CA LEU A 34 9.96 -14.55 -26.15
C LEU A 34 10.76 -13.33 -26.61
N LEU A 35 12.05 -13.26 -26.29
CA LEU A 35 12.93 -12.15 -26.61
C LEU A 35 13.86 -12.49 -27.79
N SER A 36 14.36 -11.46 -28.47
CA SER A 36 15.49 -11.64 -29.39
C SER A 36 16.73 -12.14 -28.62
N PRO A 37 17.67 -12.87 -29.27
CA PRO A 37 18.88 -13.34 -28.59
C PRO A 37 19.67 -12.21 -27.91
N GLN A 38 19.75 -11.04 -28.54
CA GLN A 38 20.42 -9.86 -28.00
C GLN A 38 19.67 -9.30 -26.78
N ALA A 39 18.34 -9.16 -26.85
CA ALA A 39 17.54 -8.68 -25.74
C ALA A 39 17.56 -9.65 -24.55
N TYR A 40 17.53 -10.96 -24.81
CA TYR A 40 17.65 -11.99 -23.78
C TYR A 40 19.02 -11.95 -23.08
N GLN A 41 20.11 -11.89 -23.84
CA GLN A 41 21.46 -11.75 -23.27
C GLN A 41 21.56 -10.47 -22.43
N ARG A 42 21.07 -9.35 -22.95
CA ARG A 42 21.10 -8.07 -22.22
C ARG A 42 20.25 -8.13 -20.95
N PHE A 43 19.09 -8.81 -20.99
CA PHE A 43 18.29 -9.04 -19.79
C PHE A 43 19.04 -9.89 -18.77
N GLN A 44 19.77 -10.93 -19.18
CA GLN A 44 20.58 -11.74 -18.26
C GLN A 44 21.71 -10.95 -17.60
N GLU A 45 22.33 -10.01 -18.30
CA GLU A 45 23.36 -9.12 -17.75
C GLU A 45 22.78 -8.12 -16.73
N LEU A 46 21.55 -7.65 -16.98
CA LEU A 46 20.90 -6.65 -16.15
C LEU A 46 20.16 -7.26 -14.95
N ALA A 47 19.58 -8.44 -15.11
CA ALA A 47 18.75 -9.05 -14.08
C ALA A 47 19.62 -9.63 -12.97
N VAL A 48 19.21 -9.40 -11.72
CA VAL A 48 19.90 -9.97 -10.57
C VAL A 48 19.76 -11.50 -10.60
N PRO A 49 20.88 -12.26 -10.52
CA PRO A 49 20.81 -13.72 -10.50
C PRO A 49 20.01 -14.24 -9.31
N ALA A 50 19.22 -15.31 -9.52
CA ALA A 50 18.43 -15.95 -8.47
C ALA A 50 19.26 -16.36 -7.23
N GLY A 51 20.53 -16.73 -7.43
CA GLY A 51 21.47 -17.10 -6.37
C GLY A 51 22.00 -15.92 -5.53
N ALA A 52 22.01 -14.71 -6.07
CA ALA A 52 22.37 -13.49 -5.34
C ALA A 52 21.28 -13.05 -4.34
N ALA A 53 20.16 -13.77 -4.27
CA ALA A 53 19.05 -13.49 -3.35
C ALA A 53 19.06 -14.39 -2.10
N ALA A 54 19.83 -15.49 -2.12
CA ALA A 54 19.92 -16.44 -1.02
C ALA A 54 20.74 -15.84 0.13
N GLY A 55 20.05 -15.31 1.14
CA GLY A 55 20.67 -14.73 2.32
C GLY A 55 20.93 -13.22 2.28
N HIS A 56 20.40 -12.49 1.27
CA HIS A 56 20.59 -11.04 1.15
C HIS A 56 19.42 -10.20 1.67
N SER A 57 18.22 -10.77 1.81
CA SER A 57 17.09 -10.05 2.43
C SER A 57 16.09 -10.98 3.12
N LEU A 58 15.55 -10.51 4.24
CA LEU A 58 14.44 -11.07 5.02
C LEU A 58 13.11 -10.39 4.67
N MET A 59 12.98 -9.80 3.47
CA MET A 59 11.73 -9.20 3.04
C MET A 59 10.61 -10.26 3.05
N PRO A 60 9.48 -10.03 3.75
CA PRO A 60 8.37 -10.98 3.75
C PRO A 60 7.80 -11.16 2.34
N ALA A 61 7.53 -12.41 1.97
CA ALA A 61 6.95 -12.77 0.69
C ALA A 61 5.47 -12.36 0.54
N ASP A 62 4.80 -11.94 1.62
CA ASP A 62 3.41 -11.54 1.61
C ASP A 62 3.20 -10.21 2.36
N PHE A 63 2.10 -9.54 2.03
CA PHE A 63 1.55 -8.48 2.86
C PHE A 63 0.90 -9.09 4.11
N GLU A 64 0.77 -8.28 5.16
CA GLU A 64 0.05 -8.72 6.36
C GLU A 64 -1.39 -9.13 6.00
N ARG A 65 -1.85 -10.27 6.53
CA ARG A 65 -3.19 -10.80 6.31
C ARG A 65 -4.05 -10.61 7.56
N PRO A 66 -5.38 -10.39 7.41
CA PRO A 66 -6.29 -10.44 8.54
C PRO A 66 -6.19 -11.78 9.27
N GLN A 67 -6.10 -11.74 10.59
CA GLN A 67 -6.07 -12.97 11.39
C GLN A 67 -7.47 -13.61 11.42
N PRO A 68 -7.60 -14.90 11.04
CA PRO A 68 -8.89 -15.57 11.04
C PRO A 68 -9.37 -15.83 12.47
N ILE A 69 -10.69 -15.91 12.67
CA ILE A 69 -11.31 -16.07 14.00
C ILE A 69 -12.13 -17.37 14.18
N PRO A 70 -11.66 -18.54 13.71
CA PRO A 70 -12.46 -19.75 13.61
C PRO A 70 -12.98 -20.22 14.97
N ARG A 71 -12.18 -20.09 16.03
CA ARG A 71 -12.58 -20.45 17.40
C ARG A 71 -13.80 -19.65 17.87
N LEU A 72 -13.83 -18.34 17.64
CA LEU A 72 -14.95 -17.49 18.04
C LEU A 72 -16.22 -17.84 17.25
N LEU A 73 -16.09 -18.13 15.94
CA LEU A 73 -17.20 -18.54 15.09
C LEU A 73 -17.78 -19.88 15.56
N ASN A 74 -16.93 -20.89 15.76
CA ASN A 74 -17.36 -22.21 16.26
C ASN A 74 -18.00 -22.15 17.64
N THR A 75 -17.40 -21.46 18.61
CA THR A 75 -17.98 -21.31 19.94
C THR A 75 -19.34 -20.60 19.89
N THR A 76 -19.52 -19.64 18.98
CA THR A 76 -20.82 -18.98 18.81
C THR A 76 -21.83 -19.93 18.17
N PHE A 77 -21.45 -20.64 17.11
CA PHE A 77 -22.28 -21.65 16.47
C PHE A 77 -22.78 -22.70 17.47
N GLU A 78 -21.87 -23.33 18.22
CA GLU A 78 -22.20 -24.33 19.25
C GLU A 78 -23.16 -23.78 20.30
N LEU A 79 -23.03 -22.51 20.67
CA LEU A 79 -23.91 -21.87 21.65
C LEU A 79 -25.33 -21.69 21.12
N PHE A 80 -25.48 -21.29 19.86
CA PHE A 80 -26.79 -21.17 19.20
C PHE A 80 -27.45 -22.54 19.10
N THR A 81 -26.73 -23.56 18.63
CA THR A 81 -27.22 -24.93 18.51
C THR A 81 -27.59 -25.53 19.86
N ARG A 82 -26.79 -25.30 20.92
CA ARG A 82 -27.10 -25.74 22.29
C ARG A 82 -28.40 -25.15 22.84
N TYR A 83 -28.82 -23.99 22.36
CA TYR A 83 -30.09 -23.38 22.73
C TYR A 83 -31.25 -23.75 21.80
N GLY A 84 -31.06 -24.76 20.94
CA GLY A 84 -32.10 -25.27 20.03
C GLY A 84 -32.37 -24.33 18.86
N LEU A 85 -31.47 -23.39 18.56
CA LEU A 85 -31.58 -22.52 17.39
C LEU A 85 -30.94 -23.23 16.19
N GLN A 86 -31.70 -23.37 15.11
CA GLN A 86 -31.25 -23.94 13.84
C GLN A 86 -30.33 -22.93 13.14
N ALA A 87 -29.05 -22.94 13.52
CA ALA A 87 -28.02 -22.11 12.92
C ALA A 87 -27.32 -22.84 11.76
N GLU A 88 -27.00 -22.10 10.71
CA GLU A 88 -26.09 -22.60 9.67
C GLU A 88 -24.63 -22.64 10.17
N PRO A 89 -23.82 -23.62 9.72
CA PRO A 89 -22.40 -23.68 10.03
C PRO A 89 -21.66 -22.39 9.68
N PRO A 90 -20.66 -21.97 10.47
CA PRO A 90 -19.88 -20.78 10.18
C PRO A 90 -19.00 -20.95 8.93
N PRO A 91 -18.69 -19.85 8.22
CA PRO A 91 -17.82 -19.87 7.04
C PRO A 91 -16.34 -19.97 7.45
N LEU A 92 -15.88 -21.16 7.84
CA LEU A 92 -14.52 -21.37 8.39
C LEU A 92 -13.41 -21.20 7.35
N ASP A 93 -13.67 -21.57 6.09
CA ASP A 93 -12.83 -21.29 4.92
C ASP A 93 -12.61 -19.79 4.69
N ARG A 94 -13.56 -18.98 5.18
CA ARG A 94 -13.61 -17.52 5.05
C ARG A 94 -13.62 -16.82 6.42
N ALA A 95 -12.98 -17.43 7.42
CA ALA A 95 -12.90 -16.88 8.78
C ALA A 95 -12.07 -15.58 8.92
N ALA A 96 -11.50 -15.09 7.82
CA ALA A 96 -10.80 -13.80 7.69
C ALA A 96 -11.49 -12.84 6.69
N ASP A 97 -12.69 -13.18 6.20
CA ASP A 97 -13.50 -12.36 5.29
C ASP A 97 -14.58 -11.62 6.08
N ALA A 98 -14.46 -10.29 6.20
CA ALA A 98 -15.39 -9.52 6.99
C ALA A 98 -16.84 -9.56 6.48
N ASP A 99 -17.05 -9.68 5.17
CA ASP A 99 -18.39 -9.70 4.58
C ASP A 99 -19.05 -11.07 4.80
N ALA A 100 -18.27 -12.16 4.68
CA ALA A 100 -18.76 -13.49 5.02
C ALA A 100 -19.17 -13.60 6.50
N ILE A 101 -18.32 -13.09 7.41
CA ILE A 101 -18.59 -13.06 8.84
C ILE A 101 -19.81 -12.20 9.16
N GLU A 102 -19.95 -11.03 8.53
CA GLU A 102 -21.09 -10.14 8.75
C GLU A 102 -22.41 -10.76 8.28
N ARG A 103 -22.43 -11.36 7.09
CA ARG A 103 -23.62 -12.07 6.58
C ARG A 103 -24.05 -13.18 7.54
N TRP A 104 -23.09 -13.99 8.01
CA TRP A 104 -23.37 -15.06 8.97
C TRP A 104 -23.86 -14.53 10.32
N ALA A 105 -23.21 -13.49 10.87
CA ALA A 105 -23.64 -12.87 12.13
C ALA A 105 -25.04 -12.24 12.03
N ARG A 106 -25.39 -11.68 10.87
CA ARG A 106 -26.73 -11.12 10.60
C ARG A 106 -27.79 -12.22 10.55
N HIS A 107 -27.49 -13.35 9.89
CA HIS A 107 -28.34 -14.53 9.90
C HIS A 107 -28.61 -14.99 11.35
N LEU A 108 -27.56 -15.18 12.16
CA LEU A 108 -27.70 -15.57 13.57
C LEU A 108 -28.53 -14.57 14.38
N SER A 109 -28.36 -13.27 14.15
CA SER A 109 -29.10 -12.22 14.86
C SER A 109 -30.60 -12.27 14.60
N GLY A 110 -31.02 -12.77 13.43
CA GLY A 110 -32.42 -12.96 13.07
C GLY A 110 -33.06 -14.22 13.66
N LEU A 111 -32.26 -15.23 14.05
CA LEU A 111 -32.78 -16.51 14.52
C LEU A 111 -33.71 -16.39 15.74
N PRO A 112 -33.45 -15.56 16.77
CA PRO A 112 -34.36 -15.45 17.91
C PRO A 112 -35.74 -14.87 17.58
N ALA A 113 -35.87 -14.11 16.48
CA ALA A 113 -37.10 -13.42 16.09
C ALA A 113 -37.95 -14.20 15.07
N GLN A 114 -37.39 -15.21 14.41
CA GLN A 114 -38.12 -15.99 13.41
C GLN A 114 -39.11 -16.97 14.08
N THR A 115 -40.37 -16.96 13.63
CA THR A 115 -41.35 -18.00 13.94
C THR A 115 -41.06 -19.22 13.07
N SER A 116 -40.83 -20.39 13.69
CA SER A 116 -40.65 -21.65 12.96
C SER A 116 -42.01 -22.20 12.52
N ALA A 117 -42.09 -22.72 11.29
CA ALA A 117 -43.24 -23.50 10.81
C ALA A 117 -43.41 -24.86 11.54
N ALA A 118 -42.42 -25.28 12.33
CA ALA A 118 -42.35 -26.59 12.99
C ALA A 118 -42.77 -26.59 14.48
N GLY A 119 -43.54 -25.60 14.94
CA GLY A 119 -44.12 -25.56 16.30
C GLY A 119 -43.50 -24.55 17.27
N PRO A 120 -43.97 -24.52 18.53
CA PRO A 120 -43.57 -23.51 19.53
C PRO A 120 -42.10 -23.67 19.90
N ARG A 121 -41.33 -22.59 19.72
CA ARG A 121 -39.90 -22.56 20.06
C ARG A 121 -39.68 -22.51 21.58
N PRO A 122 -38.52 -22.98 22.08
CA PRO A 122 -38.17 -22.82 23.48
C PRO A 122 -38.03 -21.33 23.81
N ALA A 123 -38.86 -20.83 24.73
CA ALA A 123 -38.72 -19.48 25.26
C ALA A 123 -37.32 -19.33 25.89
N LEU A 124 -36.46 -18.53 25.25
CA LEU A 124 -35.12 -18.29 25.78
C LEU A 124 -35.21 -17.40 27.02
N SER A 125 -34.57 -17.81 28.11
CA SER A 125 -34.47 -16.95 29.28
C SER A 125 -33.65 -15.70 28.98
N ARG A 126 -33.93 -14.59 29.69
CA ARG A 126 -33.17 -13.32 29.56
C ARG A 126 -31.66 -13.54 29.61
N ARG A 127 -31.18 -14.42 30.47
CA ARG A 127 -29.75 -14.77 30.60
C ARG A 127 -29.17 -15.42 29.33
N ARG A 128 -29.92 -16.32 28.68
CA ARG A 128 -29.50 -16.99 27.44
C ARG A 128 -29.46 -15.98 26.30
N THR A 129 -30.49 -15.15 26.16
CA THR A 129 -30.53 -14.07 25.17
C THR A 129 -29.36 -13.10 25.32
N ALA A 130 -29.10 -12.63 26.54
CA ALA A 130 -27.97 -11.74 26.80
C ALA A 130 -26.61 -12.39 26.48
N ARG A 131 -26.47 -13.71 26.68
CA ARG A 131 -25.26 -14.44 26.32
C ARG A 131 -25.06 -14.51 24.80
N LEU A 132 -26.11 -14.81 24.04
CA LEU A 132 -26.06 -14.80 22.56
C LEU A 132 -25.69 -13.42 22.02
N GLN A 133 -26.33 -12.37 22.56
CA GLN A 133 -26.04 -10.98 22.18
C GLN A 133 -24.58 -10.61 22.46
N ARG A 134 -24.01 -10.99 23.62
CA ARG A 134 -22.59 -10.74 23.91
C ARG A 134 -21.65 -11.44 22.91
N CYS A 135 -21.97 -12.67 22.47
CA CYS A 135 -21.20 -13.35 21.44
C CYS A 135 -21.28 -12.61 20.09
N LEU A 136 -22.47 -12.20 19.67
CA LEU A 136 -22.67 -11.42 18.44
C LEU A 136 -21.93 -10.06 18.49
N GLN A 137 -21.98 -9.37 19.63
CA GLN A 137 -21.20 -8.14 19.84
C GLN A 137 -19.69 -8.39 19.76
N ARG A 138 -19.20 -9.49 20.31
CA ARG A 138 -17.78 -9.87 20.20
C ARG A 138 -17.40 -10.16 18.75
N ILE A 139 -18.24 -10.87 17.99
CA ILE A 139 -18.06 -11.06 16.55
C ILE A 139 -18.03 -9.72 15.83
N ALA A 140 -18.99 -8.82 16.07
CA ALA A 140 -19.05 -7.52 15.42
C ALA A 140 -17.79 -6.66 15.67
N ARG A 141 -17.29 -6.63 16.92
CA ARG A 141 -16.04 -5.95 17.27
C ARG A 141 -14.84 -6.54 16.52
N GLN A 142 -14.73 -7.87 16.51
CA GLN A 142 -13.64 -8.54 15.81
C GLN A 142 -13.75 -8.39 14.29
N ASN A 143 -14.97 -8.39 13.75
CA ASN A 143 -15.23 -8.19 12.34
C ASN A 143 -14.83 -6.78 11.88
N THR A 144 -15.06 -5.77 12.72
CA THR A 144 -14.57 -4.39 12.49
C THR A 144 -13.05 -4.36 12.37
N ARG A 145 -12.33 -5.12 13.22
CA ARG A 145 -10.87 -5.25 13.13
C ARG A 145 -10.43 -5.95 11.84
N ILE A 146 -11.08 -7.05 11.46
CA ILE A 146 -10.79 -7.76 10.21
C ILE A 146 -11.00 -6.84 9.00
N ARG A 147 -12.15 -6.14 8.94
CA ARG A 147 -12.46 -5.19 7.86
C ARG A 147 -11.42 -4.08 7.76
N ARG A 148 -10.95 -3.55 8.90
CA ARG A 148 -9.85 -2.59 8.94
C ARG A 148 -8.57 -3.20 8.35
N MET A 149 -8.18 -4.41 8.76
CA MET A 149 -6.98 -5.07 8.24
C MET A 149 -7.07 -5.37 6.74
N GLN A 150 -8.24 -5.79 6.24
CA GLN A 150 -8.48 -5.97 4.81
C GLN A 150 -8.29 -4.65 4.05
N THR A 151 -8.91 -3.57 4.54
CA THR A 151 -8.75 -2.22 3.94
C THR A 151 -7.28 -1.77 3.93
N VAL A 152 -6.56 -1.97 5.03
CA VAL A 152 -5.12 -1.63 5.11
C VAL A 152 -4.30 -2.47 4.14
N ARG A 153 -4.58 -3.77 4.02
CA ARG A 153 -3.91 -4.65 3.04
C ARG A 153 -4.18 -4.19 1.61
N ASP A 154 -5.43 -3.92 1.26
CA ASP A 154 -5.82 -3.50 -0.09
C ASP A 154 -5.12 -2.19 -0.47
N LEU A 155 -5.09 -1.22 0.45
CA LEU A 155 -4.37 0.04 0.24
C LEU A 155 -2.85 -0.16 0.20
N ALA A 156 -2.29 -1.07 1.00
CA ALA A 156 -0.86 -1.38 0.96
C ALA A 156 -0.44 -1.96 -0.39
N MET A 157 -1.26 -2.83 -0.98
CA MET A 157 -1.05 -3.35 -2.34
C MET A 157 -1.25 -2.23 -3.37
N ALA A 158 -2.36 -1.50 -3.31
CA ALA A 158 -2.67 -0.44 -4.27
C ALA A 158 -1.61 0.67 -4.30
N GLY A 159 -1.06 1.04 -3.14
CA GLY A 159 0.02 2.03 -3.05
C GLY A 159 1.37 1.53 -3.57
N ARG A 160 1.57 0.24 -3.77
CA ARG A 160 2.80 -0.30 -4.37
C ARG A 160 2.60 -0.65 -5.83
N THR A 161 1.65 -1.51 -6.12
CA THR A 161 1.46 -2.14 -7.44
C THR A 161 0.26 -1.57 -8.20
N SER A 162 -0.32 -0.46 -7.75
CA SER A 162 -1.43 0.22 -8.42
C SER A 162 -2.68 -0.69 -8.50
N PHE A 163 -3.04 -1.17 -9.69
CA PHE A 163 -4.22 -2.01 -9.92
C PHE A 163 -3.86 -3.47 -10.17
N ALA A 164 -2.59 -3.88 -10.04
CA ALA A 164 -2.16 -5.26 -10.33
C ALA A 164 -3.04 -6.35 -9.68
N PRO A 165 -3.44 -6.24 -8.39
CA PRO A 165 -4.32 -7.23 -7.75
C PRO A 165 -5.69 -7.42 -8.40
N ARG A 166 -6.16 -6.44 -9.20
CA ARG A 166 -7.45 -6.47 -9.89
C ARG A 166 -7.38 -7.15 -11.25
N LEU A 167 -6.18 -7.40 -11.77
CA LEU A 167 -6.00 -8.00 -13.08
C LEU A 167 -6.41 -9.47 -13.03
N GLY A 168 -7.43 -9.85 -13.80
CA GLY A 168 -7.89 -11.24 -13.89
C GLY A 168 -6.86 -12.13 -14.58
N LEU A 169 -6.86 -13.43 -14.27
CA LEU A 169 -5.93 -14.38 -14.87
C LEU A 169 -6.05 -14.42 -16.40
N ALA A 170 -7.27 -14.31 -16.94
CA ALA A 170 -7.50 -14.30 -18.38
C ALA A 170 -6.81 -13.12 -19.09
N ASP A 171 -6.98 -11.90 -18.59
CA ASP A 171 -6.31 -10.71 -19.13
C ASP A 171 -4.79 -10.76 -18.92
N PHE A 172 -4.34 -11.29 -17.77
CA PHE A 172 -2.92 -11.45 -17.46
C PHE A 172 -2.23 -12.44 -18.40
N ALA A 173 -2.87 -13.57 -18.67
CA ALA A 173 -2.32 -14.65 -19.48
C ALA A 173 -2.51 -14.47 -21.00
N ALA A 174 -3.15 -13.39 -21.43
CA ALA A 174 -3.44 -13.13 -22.84
C ALA A 174 -2.18 -12.90 -23.69
N ASP A 175 -1.11 -12.35 -23.09
CA ASP A 175 0.19 -12.18 -23.73
C ASP A 175 1.31 -12.47 -22.72
N GLU A 176 2.11 -13.50 -22.98
CA GLU A 176 3.08 -14.05 -22.03
C GLU A 176 4.19 -13.05 -21.67
N LEU A 177 4.71 -12.31 -22.66
CA LEU A 177 5.75 -11.31 -22.41
C LEU A 177 5.18 -10.13 -21.59
N THR A 178 3.93 -9.73 -21.87
CA THR A 178 3.22 -8.74 -21.05
C THR A 178 3.04 -9.25 -19.62
N ALA A 179 2.65 -10.51 -19.42
CA ALA A 179 2.48 -11.13 -18.10
C ALA A 179 3.77 -11.08 -17.26
N ILE A 180 4.88 -11.51 -17.85
CA ILE A 180 6.21 -11.49 -17.20
C ILE A 180 6.62 -10.06 -16.85
N THR A 181 6.43 -9.12 -17.78
CA THR A 181 6.78 -7.71 -17.57
C THR A 181 5.94 -7.10 -16.44
N ILE A 182 4.64 -7.41 -16.38
CA ILE A 182 3.75 -6.95 -15.31
C ILE A 182 4.20 -7.48 -13.96
N ALA A 183 4.51 -8.78 -13.87
CA ALA A 183 4.99 -9.39 -12.63
C ALA A 183 6.32 -8.76 -12.18
N TYR A 184 7.25 -8.53 -13.11
CA TYR A 184 8.54 -7.90 -12.81
C TYR A 184 8.39 -6.47 -12.30
N VAL A 185 7.61 -5.64 -13.01
CA VAL A 185 7.33 -4.25 -12.60
C VAL A 185 6.62 -4.21 -11.24
N ALA A 186 5.66 -5.12 -11.00
CA ALA A 186 5.00 -5.22 -9.70
C ALA A 186 6.00 -5.59 -8.58
N ALA A 187 6.87 -6.57 -8.82
CA ALA A 187 7.92 -6.98 -7.88
C ALA A 187 8.91 -5.84 -7.59
N ARG A 188 9.33 -5.08 -8.60
CA ARG A 188 10.22 -3.92 -8.43
C ARG A 188 9.59 -2.82 -7.58
N ARG A 189 8.29 -2.56 -7.79
CA ARG A 189 7.51 -1.60 -6.99
C ARG A 189 7.21 -2.11 -5.57
N ASN A 190 7.30 -3.42 -5.36
CA ASN A 190 7.15 -4.05 -4.04
C ASN A 190 8.38 -3.94 -3.15
N LEU A 191 9.53 -3.53 -3.68
CA LEU A 191 10.72 -3.25 -2.89
C LEU A 191 10.46 -2.13 -1.88
N ARG A 192 11.15 -2.21 -0.74
CA ARG A 192 11.10 -1.14 0.26
C ARG A 192 11.99 0.01 -0.24
N ALA A 193 11.54 1.25 -0.07
CA ALA A 193 12.35 2.41 -0.42
C ALA A 193 13.53 2.51 0.55
N VAL A 194 14.72 2.69 0.00
CA VAL A 194 15.92 3.06 0.77
C VAL A 194 15.83 4.54 1.07
N PHE A 195 16.03 4.92 2.33
CA PHE A 195 16.18 6.31 2.72
C PHE A 195 17.61 6.74 2.46
N THR A 196 17.76 7.79 1.67
CA THR A 196 19.04 8.42 1.35
C THR A 196 18.86 9.93 1.46
N ASN A 197 19.96 10.64 1.71
CA ASN A 197 19.98 12.11 1.65
C ASN A 197 19.99 12.63 0.20
N ALA A 198 20.31 11.78 -0.77
CA ALA A 198 20.43 12.12 -2.20
C ALA A 198 19.11 11.95 -3.00
N GLY A 199 18.00 11.62 -2.33
CA GLY A 199 16.68 11.48 -2.96
C GLY A 199 16.29 10.05 -3.31
N GLN A 200 15.03 9.87 -3.73
CA GLN A 200 14.47 8.54 -4.00
C GLN A 200 14.79 8.07 -5.41
N GLN A 201 15.37 6.87 -5.52
CA GLN A 201 15.54 6.17 -6.80
C GLN A 201 14.20 6.01 -7.55
N GLY A 202 14.29 5.91 -8.88
CA GLY A 202 13.16 5.59 -9.74
C GLY A 202 12.50 4.25 -9.37
N THR A 203 11.20 4.12 -9.66
CA THR A 203 10.45 2.87 -9.47
C THR A 203 10.67 1.85 -10.59
N THR A 204 11.47 2.21 -11.59
CA THR A 204 11.82 1.39 -12.76
C THR A 204 13.34 1.25 -12.77
N ASP A 205 13.82 0.04 -13.02
CA ASP A 205 15.23 -0.25 -13.24
C ASP A 205 15.51 -0.64 -14.71
N GLN A 206 16.79 -0.85 -15.03
CA GLN A 206 17.24 -1.13 -16.38
C GLN A 206 16.61 -2.41 -16.97
N ALA A 207 16.40 -3.44 -16.15
CA ALA A 207 15.76 -4.68 -16.58
C ALA A 207 14.28 -4.47 -16.89
N ALA A 208 13.55 -3.75 -16.04
CA ALA A 208 12.16 -3.38 -16.32
C ALA A 208 12.05 -2.52 -17.58
N GLU A 209 12.94 -1.53 -17.76
CA GLU A 209 12.90 -0.64 -18.93
C GLU A 209 13.20 -1.39 -20.23
N LEU A 210 14.12 -2.37 -20.21
CA LEU A 210 14.35 -3.27 -21.35
C LEU A 210 13.06 -4.02 -21.73
N LEU A 211 12.42 -4.69 -20.77
CA LEU A 211 11.18 -5.43 -21.04
C LEU A 211 10.06 -4.51 -21.57
N LEU A 212 9.98 -3.29 -21.04
CA LEU A 212 8.99 -2.29 -21.45
C LEU A 212 9.27 -1.76 -22.86
N GLY A 213 10.55 -1.66 -23.25
CA GLY A 213 10.97 -1.35 -24.62
C GLY A 213 10.55 -2.43 -25.62
N GLU A 214 10.76 -3.71 -25.27
CA GLU A 214 10.34 -4.86 -26.10
C GLU A 214 8.83 -4.88 -26.32
N LEU A 215 8.04 -4.62 -25.26
CA LEU A 215 6.59 -4.48 -25.39
C LEU A 215 6.19 -3.28 -26.26
N ALA A 216 6.90 -2.15 -26.20
CA ALA A 216 6.55 -0.98 -26.99
C ALA A 216 6.69 -1.20 -28.50
N ALA A 217 7.67 -2.01 -28.91
CA ALA A 217 7.97 -2.35 -30.30
C ALA A 217 7.12 -3.51 -30.85
N ARG A 218 6.51 -4.33 -29.98
CA ARG A 218 5.83 -5.56 -30.37
C ARG A 218 4.35 -5.32 -30.75
N PRO A 219 3.90 -5.78 -31.93
CA PRO A 219 2.47 -5.89 -32.22
C PRO A 219 1.80 -6.92 -31.31
N GLY A 220 0.63 -6.60 -30.76
CA GLY A 220 -0.14 -7.53 -29.92
C GLY A 220 0.09 -7.41 -28.41
N THR A 221 0.91 -6.46 -27.94
CA THR A 221 1.03 -6.17 -26.50
C THR A 221 -0.32 -5.87 -25.87
N HIS A 222 -0.60 -6.50 -24.73
CA HIS A 222 -1.86 -6.34 -24.02
C HIS A 222 -1.86 -5.08 -23.14
N TRP A 223 -2.02 -3.91 -23.78
CA TRP A 223 -1.93 -2.59 -23.14
C TRP A 223 -2.86 -2.40 -21.94
N TRP A 224 -4.05 -3.01 -21.98
CA TRP A 224 -4.99 -2.99 -20.86
C TRP A 224 -4.42 -3.64 -19.61
N ALA A 225 -3.75 -4.79 -19.75
CA ALA A 225 -3.11 -5.48 -18.63
C ALA A 225 -1.93 -4.64 -18.10
N LEU A 226 -1.09 -4.11 -19.00
CA LEU A 226 0.06 -3.30 -18.60
C LEU A 226 -0.35 -2.02 -17.83
N ALA A 227 -1.48 -1.41 -18.20
CA ALA A 227 -2.02 -0.24 -17.52
C ALA A 227 -2.37 -0.47 -16.05
N HIS A 228 -2.56 -1.73 -15.62
CA HIS A 228 -2.82 -2.03 -14.21
C HIS A 228 -1.60 -1.75 -13.31
N VAL A 229 -0.38 -1.91 -13.84
CA VAL A 229 0.87 -1.68 -13.09
C VAL A 229 1.60 -0.40 -13.51
N ARG A 230 1.44 0.05 -14.76
CA ARG A 230 2.12 1.24 -15.32
C ARG A 230 1.13 2.11 -16.11
N PRO A 231 0.20 2.82 -15.45
CA PRO A 231 -0.70 3.78 -16.10
C PRO A 231 0.05 5.07 -16.47
N ALA A 232 1.10 4.96 -17.28
CA ALA A 232 1.85 6.09 -17.80
C ALA A 232 1.18 6.65 -19.07
N PRO A 233 1.38 7.94 -19.42
CA PRO A 233 0.77 8.53 -20.63
C PRO A 233 1.03 7.74 -21.92
N SER A 234 2.20 7.12 -22.08
CA SER A 234 2.53 6.27 -23.24
C SER A 234 1.68 4.99 -23.31
N VAL A 235 1.32 4.41 -22.17
CA VAL A 235 0.46 3.22 -22.06
C VAL A 235 -1.01 3.62 -22.23
N LEU A 236 -1.45 4.67 -21.53
CA LEU A 236 -2.84 5.10 -21.50
C LEU A 236 -3.35 5.60 -22.87
N ARG A 237 -2.48 6.19 -23.69
CA ARG A 237 -2.82 6.59 -25.07
C ARG A 237 -3.14 5.41 -25.99
N ARG A 238 -2.73 4.19 -25.64
CA ARG A 238 -3.03 2.96 -26.40
C ARG A 238 -4.32 2.27 -25.95
N LEU A 239 -5.03 2.82 -24.96
CA LEU A 239 -6.28 2.27 -24.45
C LEU A 239 -7.49 2.88 -25.16
N THR A 240 -8.66 2.24 -25.00
CA THR A 240 -9.94 2.84 -25.37
C THR A 240 -10.41 3.85 -24.32
N ASP A 241 -11.33 4.75 -24.70
CA ASP A 241 -11.93 5.70 -23.75
C ASP A 241 -12.62 5.00 -22.58
N ALA A 242 -13.33 3.89 -22.84
CA ALA A 242 -13.97 3.10 -21.80
C ALA A 242 -12.97 2.49 -20.81
N GLN A 243 -11.78 2.09 -21.27
CA GLN A 243 -10.70 1.60 -20.42
C GLN A 243 -10.11 2.74 -19.58
N ARG A 244 -9.83 3.91 -20.17
CA ARG A 244 -9.35 5.09 -19.43
C ARG A 244 -10.36 5.56 -18.39
N GLY A 245 -11.65 5.60 -18.74
CA GLY A 245 -12.74 5.94 -17.82
C GLY A 245 -12.84 4.98 -16.62
N ARG A 246 -12.63 3.68 -16.85
CA ARG A 246 -12.56 2.68 -15.75
C ARG A 246 -11.38 2.94 -14.80
N LEU A 247 -10.19 3.20 -15.34
CA LEU A 247 -9.00 3.52 -14.54
C LEU A 247 -9.16 4.82 -13.76
N LEU A 248 -9.81 5.83 -14.35
CA LEU A 248 -10.15 7.09 -13.69
C LEU A 248 -11.12 6.86 -12.51
N GLY A 249 -12.15 6.05 -12.72
CA GLY A 249 -13.11 5.65 -11.68
C GLY A 249 -12.45 4.88 -10.53
N TRP A 250 -11.57 3.91 -10.85
CA TRP A 250 -10.83 3.15 -9.85
C TRP A 250 -9.84 4.02 -9.06
N SER A 251 -9.13 4.93 -9.74
CA SER A 251 -8.25 5.91 -9.11
C SER A 251 -9.03 6.76 -8.09
N THR A 252 -10.18 7.31 -8.51
CA THR A 252 -11.03 8.15 -7.65
C THR A 252 -11.57 7.37 -6.45
N ALA A 253 -12.04 6.13 -6.66
CA ALA A 253 -12.51 5.26 -5.59
C ALA A 253 -11.38 4.92 -4.59
N GLY A 254 -10.19 4.60 -5.09
CA GLY A 254 -9.01 4.32 -4.26
C GLY A 254 -8.57 5.53 -3.44
N MET A 255 -8.58 6.74 -4.03
CA MET A 255 -8.32 7.99 -3.29
C MET A 255 -9.34 8.21 -2.17
N ARG A 256 -10.64 8.01 -2.41
CA ARG A 256 -11.67 8.15 -1.36
C ARG A 256 -11.47 7.17 -0.20
N GLN A 257 -11.15 5.91 -0.52
CA GLN A 257 -10.88 4.88 0.49
C GLN A 257 -9.65 5.24 1.33
N ALA A 258 -8.56 5.66 0.69
CA ALA A 258 -7.34 6.10 1.36
C ALA A 258 -7.57 7.35 2.22
N ALA A 259 -8.29 8.35 1.70
CA ALA A 259 -8.62 9.58 2.41
C ALA A 259 -9.48 9.31 3.66
N THR A 260 -10.45 8.40 3.56
CA THR A 260 -11.25 7.96 4.72
C THR A 260 -10.37 7.34 5.81
N LEU A 261 -9.39 6.52 5.43
CA LEU A 261 -8.45 5.94 6.39
C LEU A 261 -7.52 7.00 6.99
N LEU A 262 -7.00 7.94 6.19
CA LEU A 262 -6.19 9.06 6.67
C LEU A 262 -6.93 9.87 7.73
N ARG A 263 -8.19 10.26 7.46
CA ARG A 263 -9.03 10.98 8.44
C ARG A 263 -9.18 10.21 9.75
N ARG A 264 -9.52 8.91 9.67
CA ARG A 264 -9.66 8.07 10.86
C ARG A 264 -8.39 7.99 11.70
N VAL A 265 -7.22 7.90 11.05
CA VAL A 265 -5.93 7.88 11.75
C VAL A 265 -5.61 9.27 12.34
N ALA A 266 -5.93 10.36 11.63
CA ALA A 266 -5.80 11.72 12.15
C ALA A 266 -6.65 11.90 13.43
N ASP A 267 -7.94 11.56 13.36
CA ASP A 267 -8.88 11.68 14.47
C ASP A 267 -8.42 10.83 15.68
N ALA A 268 -7.98 9.59 15.44
CA ALA A 268 -7.45 8.73 16.49
C ALA A 268 -6.16 9.27 17.12
N SER A 269 -5.30 9.96 16.35
CA SER A 269 -4.08 10.58 16.88
C SER A 269 -4.40 11.70 17.87
N VAL A 270 -5.48 12.46 17.65
CA VAL A 270 -5.91 13.51 18.59
C VAL A 270 -6.29 12.87 19.93
N SER A 271 -7.15 11.86 19.90
CA SER A 271 -7.58 11.17 21.13
C SER A 271 -6.39 10.56 21.89
N ALA A 272 -5.47 9.90 21.19
CA ALA A 272 -4.29 9.31 21.82
C ALA A 272 -3.38 10.36 22.48
N HIS A 273 -3.22 11.55 21.88
CA HIS A 273 -2.41 12.60 22.48
C HIS A 273 -3.08 13.28 23.67
N ILE A 274 -4.41 13.46 23.65
CA ILE A 274 -5.15 13.97 24.82
C ILE A 274 -4.88 13.05 26.02
N GLU A 275 -5.03 11.74 25.83
CA GLU A 275 -4.78 10.77 26.90
C GLU A 275 -3.31 10.75 27.38
N LEU A 276 -2.34 11.01 26.50
CA LEU A 276 -0.92 11.08 26.86
C LEU A 276 -0.59 12.39 27.60
N ALA A 277 -1.18 13.51 27.18
CA ALA A 277 -1.03 14.82 27.82
C ALA A 277 -1.57 14.76 29.25
N GLU A 278 -2.77 14.21 29.46
CA GLU A 278 -3.38 14.03 30.77
C GLU A 278 -2.56 13.11 31.69
N ARG A 279 -1.97 12.04 31.14
CA ARG A 279 -1.19 11.07 31.92
C ARG A 279 0.22 11.53 32.28
N HIS A 280 0.84 12.37 31.46
CA HIS A 280 2.27 12.67 31.55
C HIS A 280 2.60 14.16 31.62
N GLY A 281 1.60 15.05 31.66
CA GLY A 281 1.82 16.50 31.72
C GLY A 281 2.52 17.06 30.49
N ILE A 282 2.34 16.43 29.32
CA ILE A 282 2.97 16.83 28.07
C ILE A 282 2.07 17.83 27.33
N GLU A 283 2.65 18.84 26.70
CA GLU A 283 1.94 19.84 25.90
C GLU A 283 1.12 19.20 24.76
N HIS A 284 -0.06 19.77 24.47
CA HIS A 284 -0.88 19.35 23.34
C HIS A 284 -0.19 19.68 22.01
N TYR A 285 -0.28 18.75 21.06
CA TYR A 285 0.29 18.93 19.72
C TYR A 285 -0.79 18.90 18.65
N ALA A 286 -0.49 19.53 17.51
CA ALA A 286 -1.34 19.45 16.33
C ALA A 286 -1.58 17.97 15.92
N PRO A 287 -2.75 17.65 15.34
CA PRO A 287 -3.03 16.31 14.80
C PRO A 287 -2.03 15.87 13.72
N LEU A 288 -1.93 14.55 13.48
CA LEU A 288 -1.28 14.05 12.25
C LEU A 288 -1.92 14.68 11.02
N GLY A 289 -1.11 15.24 10.11
CA GLY A 289 -1.66 15.80 8.88
C GLY A 289 -0.80 16.86 8.22
N ARG A 290 -1.50 17.82 7.59
CA ARG A 290 -0.97 18.83 6.66
C ARG A 290 0.31 19.52 7.13
N THR A 291 0.35 19.89 8.42
CA THR A 291 1.43 20.68 9.01
C THR A 291 2.29 19.90 10.01
N ARG A 292 1.92 18.65 10.34
CA ARG A 292 2.69 17.79 11.26
C ARG A 292 2.99 16.46 10.59
N VAL A 293 4.19 16.38 10.01
CA VAL A 293 4.71 15.19 9.32
C VAL A 293 5.74 14.40 10.12
N ILE A 294 6.18 14.89 11.28
CA ILE A 294 7.13 14.19 12.15
C ILE A 294 6.36 13.31 13.15
N VAL A 295 6.69 12.02 13.19
CA VAL A 295 6.06 11.02 14.06
C VAL A 295 6.36 11.28 15.52
N ARG A 296 5.34 11.17 16.36
CA ARG A 296 5.43 11.21 17.83
C ARG A 296 4.95 9.91 18.45
N ARG A 297 5.17 9.78 19.76
CA ARG A 297 4.68 8.63 20.53
C ARG A 297 3.15 8.63 20.52
N GLY A 298 2.56 7.48 20.17
CA GLY A 298 1.11 7.31 20.02
C GLY A 298 0.61 7.39 18.58
N ASP A 299 1.43 7.86 17.64
CA ASP A 299 1.05 7.93 16.23
C ASP A 299 1.08 6.55 15.53
N ASP A 300 0.02 6.23 14.79
CA ASP A 300 -0.06 5.05 13.90
C ASP A 300 0.55 5.39 12.52
N SER A 301 1.86 5.59 12.49
CA SER A 301 2.57 6.01 11.29
C SER A 301 2.58 4.96 10.18
N THR A 302 2.47 3.68 10.54
CA THR A 302 2.36 2.57 9.60
C THR A 302 1.07 2.66 8.80
N THR A 303 -0.08 2.74 9.48
CA THR A 303 -1.38 2.87 8.80
C THR A 303 -1.46 4.17 8.00
N TRP A 304 -0.97 5.29 8.56
CA TRP A 304 -0.91 6.56 7.85
C TRP A 304 -0.11 6.46 6.56
N ASN A 305 1.13 5.95 6.62
CA ASN A 305 2.01 5.89 5.46
C ASN A 305 1.53 4.93 4.37
N ILE A 306 0.82 3.86 4.76
CA ILE A 306 0.10 2.99 3.81
C ILE A 306 -0.99 3.79 3.08
N ALA A 307 -1.84 4.49 3.82
CA ALA A 307 -2.94 5.26 3.25
C ALA A 307 -2.43 6.43 2.39
N ALA A 308 -1.44 7.19 2.86
CA ALA A 308 -0.84 8.31 2.12
C ALA A 308 -0.19 7.84 0.81
N ARG A 309 0.54 6.71 0.85
CA ARG A 309 1.12 6.12 -0.37
C ARG A 309 0.03 5.68 -1.35
N ALA A 310 -0.99 4.97 -0.88
CA ALA A 310 -2.11 4.56 -1.70
C ALA A 310 -2.84 5.74 -2.33
N PHE A 311 -3.11 6.78 -1.54
CA PHE A 311 -3.70 8.02 -2.02
C PHE A 311 -2.86 8.62 -3.14
N ASN A 312 -1.56 8.81 -2.92
CA ASN A 312 -0.67 9.43 -3.92
C ASN A 312 -0.53 8.57 -5.19
N THR A 313 -0.49 7.24 -5.07
CA THR A 313 -0.44 6.37 -6.25
C THR A 313 -1.73 6.46 -7.07
N MET A 314 -2.88 6.43 -6.41
CA MET A 314 -4.17 6.58 -7.10
C MET A 314 -4.34 7.99 -7.69
N ARG A 315 -3.83 9.01 -7.00
CA ARG A 315 -3.76 10.39 -7.51
C ARG A 315 -2.90 10.49 -8.76
N ASP A 316 -1.70 9.91 -8.75
CA ASP A 316 -0.80 9.94 -9.90
C ASP A 316 -1.45 9.23 -11.10
N ASN A 317 -2.14 8.10 -10.86
CA ASN A 317 -2.93 7.41 -11.89
C ASN A 317 -4.10 8.27 -12.42
N TYR A 318 -4.79 9.00 -11.55
CA TYR A 318 -5.85 9.95 -11.92
C TYR A 318 -5.29 11.03 -12.84
N LEU A 319 -4.19 11.70 -12.45
CA LEU A 319 -3.55 12.74 -13.26
C LEU A 319 -3.06 12.20 -14.59
N ALA A 320 -2.49 10.99 -14.61
CA ALA A 320 -2.07 10.33 -15.84
C ALA A 320 -3.25 10.09 -16.79
N CYS A 321 -4.41 9.67 -16.28
CA CYS A 321 -5.62 9.48 -17.07
C CYS A 321 -6.17 10.81 -17.61
N VAL A 322 -6.23 11.84 -16.76
CA VAL A 322 -6.65 13.19 -17.17
C VAL A 322 -5.77 13.71 -18.29
N GLN A 323 -4.44 13.61 -18.16
CA GLN A 323 -3.49 14.05 -19.19
C GLN A 323 -3.57 13.22 -20.47
N ALA A 324 -3.70 11.89 -20.36
CA ALA A 324 -3.76 11.02 -21.54
C ALA A 324 -5.10 11.09 -22.30
N SER A 325 -6.10 11.73 -21.71
CA SER A 325 -7.45 11.90 -22.28
C SER A 325 -7.77 13.36 -22.60
N ASP A 326 -6.78 14.26 -22.49
CA ASP A 326 -6.91 15.71 -22.70
C ASP A 326 -8.06 16.36 -21.89
N LEU A 327 -8.36 15.82 -20.71
CA LEU A 327 -9.44 16.27 -19.82
C LEU A 327 -8.98 17.45 -18.93
N HIS A 328 -8.25 18.41 -19.49
CA HIS A 328 -7.75 19.57 -18.75
C HIS A 328 -8.83 20.33 -17.96
N PRO A 329 -10.06 20.56 -18.50
CA PRO A 329 -11.12 21.20 -17.73
C PRO A 329 -11.51 20.45 -16.45
N LEU A 330 -11.33 19.13 -16.41
CA LEU A 330 -11.58 18.34 -15.21
C LEU A 330 -10.54 18.62 -14.12
N ALA A 331 -9.28 18.88 -14.49
CA ALA A 331 -8.24 19.26 -13.53
C ALA A 331 -8.49 20.64 -12.91
N GLU A 332 -9.08 21.57 -13.66
CA GLU A 332 -9.48 22.88 -13.14
C GLU A 332 -10.54 22.77 -12.04
N VAL A 333 -11.49 21.84 -12.19
CA VAL A 333 -12.52 21.57 -11.18
C VAL A 333 -11.98 20.70 -10.03
N PHE A 334 -11.13 19.73 -10.35
CA PHE A 334 -10.64 18.77 -9.39
C PHE A 334 -9.21 18.28 -9.70
N CYS A 335 -8.25 18.86 -8.97
CA CYS A 335 -6.87 18.44 -8.89
C CYS A 335 -6.56 18.02 -7.43
N PRO A 336 -6.61 16.72 -7.11
CA PRO A 336 -6.44 16.27 -5.73
C PRO A 336 -5.06 16.65 -5.17
N PRO A 337 -4.97 17.16 -3.92
CA PRO A 337 -3.69 17.48 -3.27
C PRO A 337 -2.92 16.20 -2.95
N LYS A 338 -1.62 16.28 -2.64
CA LYS A 338 -0.85 15.12 -2.17
C LYS A 338 -1.12 14.83 -0.70
N ALA A 339 -1.11 13.55 -0.33
CA ALA A 339 -1.07 13.11 1.05
C ALA A 339 0.38 13.00 1.52
N MET A 340 0.76 13.78 2.54
CA MET A 340 2.12 13.72 3.08
C MET A 340 2.36 12.41 3.82
N ARG A 341 3.55 11.85 3.63
CA ARG A 341 4.04 10.71 4.42
C ARG A 341 4.69 11.24 5.70
N LEU A 342 4.54 10.48 6.78
CA LEU A 342 5.18 10.80 8.04
C LEU A 342 6.64 10.32 8.03
N MET A 343 7.49 11.13 8.63
CA MET A 343 8.91 10.90 8.83
C MET A 343 9.18 10.53 10.28
N ALA A 344 10.03 9.52 10.49
CA ALA A 344 10.48 9.17 11.83
C ALA A 344 11.33 10.32 12.41
N ALA A 345 11.19 10.58 13.72
CA ALA A 345 11.80 11.73 14.36
C ALA A 345 13.35 11.69 14.36
N ASP A 346 13.92 10.50 14.44
CA ASP A 346 15.36 10.25 14.30
C ASP A 346 15.87 10.54 12.88
N VAL A 347 15.13 10.15 11.85
CA VAL A 347 15.44 10.49 10.45
C VAL A 347 15.34 12.00 10.20
N ALA A 348 14.29 12.65 10.73
CA ALA A 348 14.15 14.10 10.63
C ALA A 348 15.31 14.84 11.32
N ARG A 349 15.75 14.33 12.49
CA ARG A 349 16.92 14.85 13.20
C ARG A 349 18.21 14.65 12.40
N TRP A 350 18.42 13.47 11.82
CA TRP A 350 19.58 13.19 10.97
C TRP A 350 19.68 14.18 9.80
N HIS A 351 18.58 14.40 9.06
CA HIS A 351 18.55 15.41 8.00
C HIS A 351 18.89 16.82 8.51
N SER A 352 18.38 17.21 9.69
CA SER A 352 18.68 18.51 10.28
C SER A 352 20.15 18.66 10.69
N LEU A 353 20.81 17.58 11.13
CA LEU A 353 22.24 17.61 11.49
C LEU A 353 23.13 17.77 10.24
N ASP A 354 22.71 17.21 9.11
CA ASP A 354 23.39 17.36 7.82
C ASP A 354 23.06 18.70 7.11
N GLY A 355 22.46 19.66 7.82
CA GLY A 355 22.09 20.98 7.30
C GLY A 355 20.84 21.00 6.41
N GLY A 356 20.09 19.90 6.35
CA GLY A 356 18.87 19.78 5.57
C GLY A 356 17.70 20.57 6.17
N ALA A 357 16.94 21.25 5.32
CA ALA A 357 15.70 21.93 5.68
C ALA A 357 14.47 21.02 5.49
N GLU A 358 13.32 21.43 6.02
CA GLU A 358 12.04 20.77 5.75
C GLU A 358 11.74 20.77 4.24
N HIS A 359 11.34 19.61 3.72
CA HIS A 359 11.03 19.45 2.31
C HIS A 359 9.88 20.39 1.88
N PRO A 360 10.02 21.14 0.77
CA PRO A 360 9.06 22.19 0.41
C PRO A 360 7.62 21.69 0.17
N ASP A 361 7.43 20.43 -0.23
CA ASP A 361 6.10 19.79 -0.30
C ASP A 361 5.31 19.86 1.02
N VAL A 362 5.95 19.94 2.19
CA VAL A 362 5.22 20.09 3.46
C VAL A 362 4.53 21.45 3.53
N ARG A 363 5.20 22.52 3.07
CA ARG A 363 4.60 23.86 3.01
C ARG A 363 3.42 23.91 2.03
N VAL A 364 3.58 23.33 0.84
CA VAL A 364 2.48 23.22 -0.14
C VAL A 364 1.28 22.50 0.45
N ALA A 365 1.49 21.35 1.11
CA ALA A 365 0.42 20.60 1.78
C ALA A 365 -0.24 21.39 2.93
N GLY A 366 0.53 22.23 3.63
CA GLY A 366 0.02 23.15 4.65
C GLY A 366 -1.02 24.13 4.10
N LEU A 367 -0.87 24.57 2.85
CA LEU A 367 -1.73 25.58 2.21
C LEU A 367 -2.99 25.00 1.56
N LEU A 368 -3.02 23.69 1.26
CA LEU A 368 -4.10 23.03 0.51
C LEU A 368 -5.00 22.17 1.39
N PRO A 369 -6.31 22.02 1.11
CA PRO A 369 -7.20 21.13 1.86
C PRO A 369 -6.60 19.75 2.11
N ALA A 370 -6.89 19.15 3.26
CA ALA A 370 -6.45 17.80 3.54
C ALA A 370 -7.06 16.83 2.51
N PRO A 371 -6.42 15.68 2.22
CA PRO A 371 -6.94 14.72 1.25
C PRO A 371 -8.41 14.34 1.47
N TRP A 372 -8.87 14.20 2.72
CA TRP A 372 -10.29 13.89 3.00
C TRP A 372 -11.24 15.08 2.81
N GLU A 373 -10.77 16.31 2.99
CA GLU A 373 -11.55 17.54 2.73
C GLU A 373 -11.72 17.73 1.22
N ALA A 374 -10.63 17.58 0.47
CA ALA A 374 -10.62 17.68 -0.99
C ALA A 374 -11.54 16.66 -1.67
N MET A 375 -11.65 15.45 -1.12
CA MET A 375 -12.53 14.41 -1.65
C MET A 375 -14.00 14.57 -1.25
N SER A 376 -14.37 15.58 -0.43
CA SER A 376 -15.73 15.71 0.10
C SER A 376 -16.30 17.13 0.07
N VAL A 377 -15.76 18.04 0.88
CA VAL A 377 -16.39 19.33 1.22
C VAL A 377 -15.68 20.54 0.63
N SER A 378 -14.41 20.40 0.25
CA SER A 378 -13.58 21.51 -0.23
C SER A 378 -12.76 21.06 -1.44
N PRO A 379 -13.40 20.85 -2.61
CA PRO A 379 -12.68 20.44 -3.81
C PRO A 379 -11.59 21.46 -4.13
N CYS A 380 -10.44 20.93 -4.55
CA CYS A 380 -9.25 21.71 -4.87
C CYS A 380 -9.05 21.64 -6.39
N GLY A 381 -8.92 22.79 -7.05
CA GLY A 381 -8.65 22.88 -8.48
C GLY A 381 -7.15 23.02 -8.79
N ALA A 382 -6.78 22.92 -10.07
CA ALA A 382 -5.40 23.14 -10.52
C ALA A 382 -4.88 24.54 -10.14
N ALA A 383 -5.73 25.57 -10.18
CA ALA A 383 -5.39 26.93 -9.78
C ALA A 383 -5.02 27.06 -8.28
N ASP A 384 -5.71 26.33 -7.40
CA ASP A 384 -5.40 26.32 -5.97
C ASP A 384 -4.04 25.67 -5.70
N ILE A 385 -3.77 24.55 -6.38
CA ILE A 385 -2.48 23.88 -6.34
C ILE A 385 -1.36 24.80 -6.81
N ALA A 386 -1.54 25.47 -7.95
CA ALA A 386 -0.53 26.38 -8.51
C ALA A 386 -0.18 27.50 -7.53
N ARG A 387 -1.20 28.13 -6.91
CA ARG A 387 -1.01 29.19 -5.92
C ARG A 387 -0.26 28.70 -4.68
N ALA A 388 -0.60 27.52 -4.17
CA ALA A 388 0.10 26.92 -3.03
C ALA A 388 1.56 26.56 -3.35
N CYS A 389 1.82 26.06 -4.57
CA CYS A 389 3.16 25.77 -5.05
C CYS A 389 4.01 27.04 -5.18
N GLU A 390 3.46 28.10 -5.78
CA GLU A 390 4.12 29.40 -5.90
C GLU A 390 4.51 29.98 -4.52
N GLN A 391 3.57 29.99 -3.57
CA GLN A 391 3.81 30.44 -2.19
C GLN A 391 4.89 29.63 -1.45
N ALA A 392 5.08 28.36 -1.82
CA ALA A 392 6.10 27.50 -1.21
C ALA A 392 7.45 27.53 -1.95
N GLY A 393 7.55 28.23 -3.09
CA GLY A 393 8.72 28.25 -3.96
C GLY A 393 8.93 26.95 -4.74
N VAL A 394 7.85 26.30 -5.17
CA VAL A 394 7.87 25.00 -5.85
C VAL A 394 7.24 25.13 -7.23
N ASP A 395 7.87 24.58 -8.27
CA ASP A 395 7.22 24.46 -9.58
C ASP A 395 6.11 23.37 -9.50
N PRO A 396 4.83 23.71 -9.69
CA PRO A 396 3.71 22.76 -9.56
C PRO A 396 3.78 21.59 -10.55
N ALA A 397 4.43 21.82 -11.67
CA ALA A 397 4.47 20.98 -12.83
C ALA A 397 5.62 19.96 -12.75
N GLU A 398 6.80 20.36 -12.28
CA GLU A 398 7.97 19.50 -12.06
C GLU A 398 7.86 18.70 -10.76
N SER A 399 7.30 19.30 -9.71
CA SER A 399 7.10 18.66 -8.40
C SER A 399 6.03 17.57 -8.40
N GLY A 400 5.19 17.52 -9.44
CA GLY A 400 4.10 16.57 -9.56
C GLY A 400 2.84 16.96 -8.77
N TRP A 401 2.68 18.23 -8.41
CA TRP A 401 1.51 18.74 -7.67
C TRP A 401 0.32 19.02 -8.60
N ALA A 402 0.53 19.55 -9.80
CA ALA A 402 -0.56 19.82 -10.75
C ALA A 402 -0.66 18.78 -11.88
N ARG A 403 0.43 18.08 -12.20
CA ARG A 403 0.50 17.09 -13.28
C ARG A 403 1.31 15.87 -12.85
N LEU A 404 1.21 14.75 -13.59
CA LEU A 404 2.12 13.63 -13.36
C LEU A 404 3.55 14.08 -13.64
N ARG A 405 4.49 13.73 -12.76
CA ARG A 405 5.91 13.99 -13.01
C ARG A 405 6.37 13.27 -14.28
N GLY A 406 7.33 13.88 -14.96
CA GLY A 406 8.04 13.24 -16.06
C GLY A 406 8.73 11.94 -15.63
N PRO A 407 9.21 11.15 -16.60
CA PRO A 407 10.00 9.96 -16.32
C PRO A 407 11.19 10.33 -15.44
N ARG A 408 11.44 9.52 -14.41
CA ARG A 408 12.66 9.59 -13.60
C ARG A 408 13.77 8.81 -14.29
N GLU A 409 15.00 9.11 -13.93
CA GLU A 409 16.15 8.32 -14.32
C GLU A 409 15.94 6.84 -13.95
N THR A 410 16.27 5.97 -14.90
CA THR A 410 16.18 4.52 -14.73
C THR A 410 17.25 4.09 -13.74
N ALA A 411 16.83 3.48 -12.63
CA ALA A 411 17.77 3.02 -11.61
C ALA A 411 18.60 1.82 -12.13
N PRO A 412 19.84 1.64 -11.65
CA PRO A 412 20.53 0.38 -11.86
C PRO A 412 19.74 -0.76 -11.22
N THR A 413 19.80 -1.93 -11.87
CA THR A 413 19.22 -3.14 -11.30
C THR A 413 20.15 -3.67 -10.21
N LEU A 414 19.71 -3.62 -8.95
CA LEU A 414 20.50 -4.03 -7.79
C LEU A 414 19.77 -5.13 -7.01
N PRO A 415 20.49 -6.03 -6.33
CA PRO A 415 19.88 -6.98 -5.41
C PRO A 415 19.02 -6.27 -4.37
N THR A 416 17.94 -6.95 -3.95
CA THR A 416 17.05 -6.47 -2.91
C THR A 416 17.83 -6.30 -1.61
N ALA A 417 18.08 -5.03 -1.24
CA ALA A 417 18.80 -4.69 -0.02
C ALA A 417 18.01 -5.06 1.24
N GLU A 418 18.72 -5.49 2.29
CA GLU A 418 18.12 -5.64 3.61
C GLU A 418 18.05 -4.29 4.32
N LEU A 419 16.87 -3.93 4.84
CA LEU A 419 16.64 -2.60 5.41
C LEU A 419 16.25 -2.62 6.88
N VAL A 420 16.87 -1.76 7.70
CA VAL A 420 16.40 -1.44 9.05
C VAL A 420 15.67 -0.09 9.00
N HIS A 421 14.34 -0.13 9.10
CA HIS A 421 13.46 1.04 8.97
C HIS A 421 13.77 1.97 7.76
N GLY A 422 14.23 1.38 6.65
CA GLY A 422 14.51 2.09 5.40
C GLY A 422 16.00 2.38 5.16
N ILE A 423 16.87 2.15 6.14
CA ILE A 423 18.32 2.27 5.97
C ILE A 423 18.87 0.92 5.51
N ALA A 424 19.67 0.92 4.44
CA ALA A 424 20.29 -0.29 3.91
C ALA A 424 21.39 -0.80 4.85
N VAL A 425 21.40 -2.12 5.06
CA VAL A 425 22.37 -2.84 5.87
C VAL A 425 22.87 -4.02 5.07
N ALA A 426 24.19 -4.15 4.97
CA ALA A 426 24.84 -5.16 4.13
C ALA A 426 24.58 -6.60 4.59
N ASP A 427 24.41 -6.81 5.90
CA ASP A 427 24.24 -8.13 6.51
C ASP A 427 22.85 -8.29 7.17
N PRO A 428 22.05 -9.33 6.83
CA PRO A 428 20.74 -9.52 7.44
C PRO A 428 20.72 -9.94 8.91
N ALA A 429 21.75 -10.61 9.41
CA ALA A 429 21.89 -10.89 10.83
C ALA A 429 22.13 -9.59 11.60
N LEU A 430 22.97 -8.69 11.08
CA LEU A 430 23.14 -7.34 11.63
C LEU A 430 21.81 -6.56 11.59
N ALA A 431 21.07 -6.61 10.48
CA ALA A 431 19.77 -5.96 10.38
C ALA A 431 18.77 -6.46 11.44
N LEU A 432 18.79 -7.76 11.76
CA LEU A 432 17.96 -8.34 12.82
C LEU A 432 18.36 -7.83 14.22
N LEU A 433 19.67 -7.75 14.49
CA LEU A 433 20.19 -7.19 15.75
C LEU A 433 19.79 -5.72 15.92
N LEU A 434 19.95 -4.91 14.88
CA LEU A 434 19.59 -3.48 14.89
C LEU A 434 18.09 -3.26 15.12
N ARG A 435 17.22 -4.07 14.49
CA ARG A 435 15.77 -4.03 14.76
C ARG A 435 15.43 -4.38 16.20
N ARG A 436 16.08 -5.41 16.77
CA ARG A 436 15.90 -5.81 18.17
C ARG A 436 16.37 -4.73 19.14
N ALA A 437 17.44 -4.01 18.79
CA ALA A 437 17.94 -2.86 19.55
C ALA A 437 17.05 -1.61 19.40
N GLY A 438 16.03 -1.62 18.53
CA GLY A 438 15.16 -0.47 18.29
C GLY A 438 15.79 0.65 17.48
N ALA A 439 16.92 0.38 16.80
CA ALA A 439 17.57 1.36 15.93
C ALA A 439 16.60 1.81 14.83
N PHE A 440 16.50 3.12 14.59
CA PHE A 440 15.68 3.74 13.54
C PHE A 440 14.16 3.51 13.67
N ALA A 441 13.69 2.95 14.79
CA ALA A 441 12.29 2.62 14.99
C ALA A 441 11.42 3.84 15.38
N GLY A 442 12.05 4.99 15.62
CA GLY A 442 11.41 6.18 16.15
C GLY A 442 10.79 6.02 17.54
N PRO A 443 10.22 7.10 18.10
CA PRO A 443 9.68 7.12 19.47
C PRO A 443 8.40 6.29 19.66
N SER A 444 7.84 5.72 18.59
CA SER A 444 6.60 4.92 18.63
C SER A 444 6.82 3.44 18.98
N HIS A 445 8.06 2.92 18.91
CA HIS A 445 8.35 1.49 19.04
C HIS A 445 9.36 1.11 20.14
N GLY A 446 9.96 2.07 20.87
CA GLY A 446 11.03 1.80 21.83
C GLY A 446 10.69 2.06 23.31
N ARG A 447 10.98 1.06 24.16
CA ARG A 447 11.37 1.28 25.57
C ARG A 447 12.81 1.86 25.54
N THR A 448 13.01 3.04 26.14
CA THR A 448 14.32 3.60 26.56
C THR A 448 15.41 3.97 25.53
N GLY A 449 15.13 4.09 24.24
CA GLY A 449 16.15 4.56 23.26
C GLY A 449 16.17 6.08 23.09
N THR A 450 17.26 6.75 23.46
CA THR A 450 17.50 8.17 23.18
C THR A 450 17.65 8.40 21.68
N ASN A 451 16.98 9.42 21.13
CA ASN A 451 17.01 9.81 19.70
C ASN A 451 18.43 10.09 19.13
N ALA A 452 19.48 10.10 19.96
CA ALA A 452 20.87 10.33 19.54
C ALA A 452 21.51 9.07 18.93
N PHE A 453 21.26 7.89 19.51
CA PHE A 453 21.87 6.62 19.08
C PHE A 453 21.53 6.26 17.62
N GLY A 454 20.28 6.52 17.21
CA GLY A 454 19.87 6.29 15.82
C GLY A 454 20.61 7.20 14.84
N ALA A 455 20.70 8.51 15.10
CA ALA A 455 21.29 9.45 14.15
C ALA A 455 22.80 9.19 13.90
N GLU A 456 23.57 8.93 14.96
CA GLU A 456 25.00 8.61 14.84
C GLU A 456 25.25 7.29 14.11
N LEU A 457 24.42 6.27 14.37
CA LEU A 457 24.51 4.99 13.68
C LEU A 457 24.10 5.09 12.20
N ALA A 458 23.12 5.93 11.85
CA ALA A 458 22.76 6.19 10.45
C ALA A 458 23.97 6.75 9.68
N ALA A 459 24.67 7.73 10.26
CA ALA A 459 25.85 8.33 9.63
C ALA A 459 26.96 7.29 9.39
N LEU A 460 27.24 6.42 10.37
CA LEU A 460 28.22 5.33 10.25
C LEU A 460 27.84 4.31 9.15
N LEU A 461 26.57 3.89 9.11
CA LEU A 461 26.08 2.95 8.09
C LEU A 461 26.02 3.58 6.70
N ALA A 462 25.71 4.87 6.59
CA ALA A 462 25.71 5.58 5.32
C ALA A 462 27.14 5.73 4.74
N ALA A 463 28.13 6.00 5.59
CA ALA A 463 29.53 6.13 5.17
C ALA A 463 30.11 4.83 4.59
N GLY A 464 29.70 3.66 5.11
CA GLY A 464 30.18 2.36 4.64
C GLY A 464 29.50 1.82 3.37
N ASN A 465 28.45 2.47 2.88
CA ASN A 465 27.75 2.07 1.64
C ASN A 465 28.18 2.93 0.41
N GLY A 466 29.19 3.79 0.59
CA GLY A 466 29.71 4.71 -0.45
C GLY A 466 30.90 4.19 -1.25
N ASP A 467 31.42 3.00 -0.90
CA ASP A 467 32.42 2.23 -1.64
C ASP A 467 31.75 1.01 -2.30
#